data_AF-A0A1R3USR9-F1
#
_entry.id   AF-A0A1R3USR9-F1
#
_cell.length_a   1.000
_cell.length_b   1.000
_cell.length_c   1.000
_cell.angle_alpha   90.00
_cell.angle_beta   90.00
_cell.angle_gamma   90.00
#
_symmetry.space_group_name_H-M   'P 1'
#
loop_
_entity.id
_entity.type
_entity.pdbx_description
1 polymer ?
#
loop_
_entity_poly.entity_id
_entity_poly.type
_entity_poly.pdbx_seq_one_letter_code
_entity_poly.pdbx_strand_id
1 'polypeptide(L)'
;MDPVSMVIGVAIAVGGYLAGRHTTRRRITRQLQPHQHDPRALQGDQGRPGNPQPICGCGHNLVFHDQETKRCLTQVVIPGRWTGQSDSTYRQCMCQGYRGPTPVDEFYAPDYLDGSGP
;
A
#
# COMPACT_ATOMS: atom_id res chain seq x y z
N MET A 1 17.64 35.35 -33.46
CA MET A 1 16.51 34.97 -32.58
C MET A 1 15.90 36.25 -32.08
N ASP A 2 14.59 36.42 -32.20
CA ASP A 2 13.91 37.60 -31.66
C ASP A 2 13.99 37.56 -30.11
N PRO A 3 14.51 38.61 -29.44
CA PRO A 3 14.59 38.67 -27.98
C PRO A 3 13.22 38.47 -27.32
N VAL A 4 12.13 38.86 -27.98
CA VAL A 4 10.76 38.68 -27.46
C VAL A 4 10.41 37.20 -27.37
N SER A 5 10.71 36.43 -28.42
CA SER A 5 10.47 34.97 -28.44
C SER A 5 11.29 34.24 -27.37
N MET A 6 12.51 34.72 -27.08
CA MET A 6 13.35 34.16 -26.02
C MET A 6 12.74 34.39 -24.64
N VAL A 7 12.25 35.59 -24.35
CA VAL A 7 11.61 35.91 -23.07
C VAL A 7 10.33 35.11 -22.89
N ILE A 8 9.51 34.97 -23.95
CA ILE A 8 8.29 34.16 -23.91
C ILE A 8 8.62 32.68 -23.64
N GLY A 9 9.61 32.13 -24.31
CA GLY A 9 10.05 30.74 -24.08
C GLY A 9 10.51 30.49 -22.64
N VAL A 10 11.29 31.42 -22.08
CA VAL A 10 11.75 31.35 -20.68
C VAL A 10 10.56 31.46 -19.72
N ALA A 11 9.63 32.38 -19.96
CA ALA A 11 8.45 32.55 -19.12
C ALA A 11 7.58 31.28 -19.08
N ILE A 12 7.37 30.64 -20.24
CA ILE A 12 6.62 29.37 -20.34
C ILE A 12 7.35 28.25 -19.59
N ALA A 13 8.66 28.12 -19.79
CA ALA A 13 9.45 27.07 -19.14
C ALA A 13 9.47 27.22 -17.62
N VAL A 14 9.68 28.43 -17.11
CA VAL A 14 9.69 28.73 -15.67
C VAL A 14 8.29 28.53 -15.07
N GLY A 15 7.25 29.02 -15.74
CA GLY A 15 5.87 28.84 -15.30
C GLY A 15 5.47 27.37 -15.21
N GLY A 16 5.79 26.59 -16.24
CA GLY A 16 5.53 25.14 -16.27
C GLY A 16 6.29 24.38 -15.18
N TYR A 17 7.57 24.69 -14.97
CA TYR A 17 8.37 24.06 -13.92
C TYR A 17 7.81 24.32 -12.52
N LEU A 18 7.49 25.58 -12.21
CA LEU A 18 6.95 25.95 -10.90
C LEU A 18 5.57 25.32 -10.64
N ALA A 19 4.67 25.35 -11.64
CA ALA A 19 3.36 24.73 -11.55
C ALA A 19 3.46 23.19 -11.39
N GLY A 20 4.36 22.55 -12.14
CA GLY A 20 4.64 21.12 -12.05
C GLY A 20 5.15 20.73 -10.67
N ARG A 21 6.15 21.45 -10.14
CA ARG A 21 6.67 21.19 -8.79
C ARG A 21 5.58 21.30 -7.72
N HIS A 22 4.71 22.31 -7.81
CA HIS A 22 3.68 22.53 -6.79
C HIS A 22 2.57 21.47 -6.86
N THR A 23 2.16 21.06 -8.05
CA THR A 23 1.15 20.01 -8.23
C THR A 23 1.68 18.63 -7.87
N THR A 24 2.90 18.29 -8.27
CA THR A 24 3.56 17.03 -7.88
C THR A 24 3.74 16.93 -6.37
N ARG A 25 4.18 18.01 -5.70
CA ARG A 25 4.33 18.02 -4.24
C ARG A 25 2.99 17.81 -3.52
N ARG A 26 1.90 18.41 -4.04
CA ARG A 26 0.52 18.21 -3.52
C ARG A 26 0.00 16.80 -3.79
N ARG A 27 0.31 16.20 -4.95
CA ARG A 27 -0.08 14.82 -5.28
C ARG A 27 0.64 13.81 -4.41
N ILE A 28 1.95 13.96 -4.21
CA ILE A 28 2.75 13.10 -3.33
C ILE A 28 2.23 13.17 -1.90
N THR A 29 1.94 14.37 -1.38
CA THR A 29 1.35 14.52 -0.04
C THR A 29 -0.07 13.97 0.06
N ARG A 30 -0.88 14.02 -1.00
CA ARG A 30 -2.20 13.35 -1.04
C ARG A 30 -2.10 11.82 -1.14
N GLN A 31 -1.12 11.28 -1.86
CA GLN A 31 -0.90 9.82 -1.96
C GLN A 31 -0.26 9.25 -0.69
N LEU A 32 0.58 10.02 -0.01
CA LEU A 32 1.14 9.70 1.30
C LEU A 32 0.19 10.04 2.46
N GLN A 33 -0.95 10.67 2.17
CA GLN A 33 -2.03 10.78 3.14
C GLN A 33 -2.40 9.33 3.43
N PRO A 34 -2.14 8.82 4.65
CA PRO A 34 -2.44 7.44 4.97
C PRO A 34 -3.90 7.25 4.60
N HIS A 35 -4.22 6.18 3.89
CA HIS A 35 -5.56 5.62 3.99
C HIS A 35 -5.73 5.36 5.48
N GLN A 36 -6.28 6.36 6.15
CA GLN A 36 -6.65 6.33 7.54
C GLN A 36 -7.76 5.30 7.53
N HIS A 37 -7.38 4.04 7.73
CA HIS A 37 -8.29 2.96 8.02
C HIS A 37 -9.12 3.49 9.17
N ASP A 38 -10.31 3.98 8.86
CA ASP A 38 -11.23 4.44 9.86
C ASP A 38 -11.50 3.18 10.71
N PRO A 39 -11.05 3.11 11.97
CA PRO A 39 -11.30 1.95 12.79
C PRO A 39 -12.81 1.71 12.92
N ARG A 40 -13.65 2.72 12.60
CA ARG A 40 -15.10 2.60 12.50
C ARG A 40 -15.62 1.92 11.22
N ALA A 41 -14.87 1.91 10.12
CA ALA A 41 -15.21 1.11 8.94
C ALA A 41 -14.95 -0.39 9.17
N LEU A 42 -13.94 -0.73 9.99
CA LEU A 42 -13.78 -2.08 10.57
C LEU A 42 -14.85 -2.40 11.64
N GLN A 43 -15.50 -1.37 12.18
CA GLN A 43 -16.57 -1.48 13.17
C GLN A 43 -17.98 -1.42 12.57
N GLY A 44 -18.09 -1.30 11.25
CA GLY A 44 -19.34 -1.16 10.51
C GLY A 44 -20.05 -2.49 10.25
N ASP A 45 -20.16 -3.36 11.25
CA ASP A 45 -21.22 -4.38 11.35
C ASP A 45 -21.21 -5.05 12.74
N GLN A 46 -21.31 -4.29 13.84
CA GLN A 46 -21.39 -4.86 15.19
C GLN A 46 -22.67 -5.70 15.45
N GLY A 47 -23.47 -6.00 14.41
CA GLY A 47 -24.67 -6.83 14.48
C GLY A 47 -24.59 -8.13 13.64
N ARG A 48 -23.60 -8.27 12.76
CA ARG A 48 -23.34 -9.51 12.00
C ARG A 48 -21.91 -9.97 12.34
N PRO A 49 -21.65 -11.26 12.62
CA PRO A 49 -20.28 -11.74 12.66
C PRO A 49 -19.67 -11.59 11.25
N GLY A 50 -19.01 -10.46 11.00
CA GLY A 50 -18.19 -10.27 9.82
C GLY A 50 -17.07 -11.31 9.86
N ASN A 51 -16.87 -12.01 8.75
CA ASN A 51 -15.81 -13.01 8.64
C ASN A 51 -14.48 -12.34 9.01
N PRO A 52 -13.74 -12.82 10.04
CA PRO A 52 -12.47 -12.22 10.42
C PRO A 52 -11.55 -12.17 9.20
N GLN A 53 -11.17 -10.96 8.81
CA GLN A 53 -10.27 -10.76 7.69
C GLN A 53 -8.90 -11.30 8.08
N PRO A 54 -8.26 -12.15 7.26
CA PRO A 54 -6.96 -12.69 7.58
C PRO A 54 -5.90 -11.58 7.53
N ILE A 55 -5.34 -11.21 8.69
CA ILE A 55 -4.29 -10.20 8.81
C ILE A 55 -2.95 -10.89 9.01
N CYS A 56 -1.97 -10.58 8.15
CA CYS A 56 -0.59 -11.01 8.33
C CYS A 56 0.09 -10.21 9.44
N GLY A 57 1.15 -10.75 10.07
CA GLY A 57 1.95 -10.00 11.05
C GLY A 57 2.59 -8.71 10.52
N CYS A 58 2.68 -8.54 9.19
CA CYS A 58 3.09 -7.30 8.50
C CYS A 58 1.92 -6.32 8.21
N GLY A 59 0.66 -6.70 8.46
CA GLY A 59 -0.53 -5.90 8.17
C GLY A 59 -1.07 -5.98 6.73
N HIS A 60 -0.49 -6.84 5.88
CA HIS A 60 -0.95 -7.04 4.49
C HIS A 60 -1.89 -8.24 4.35
N ASN A 61 -2.69 -8.24 3.29
CA ASN A 61 -3.65 -9.30 2.99
C ASN A 61 -2.94 -10.57 2.47
N LEU A 62 -3.56 -11.74 2.73
CA LEU A 62 -3.06 -13.04 2.31
C LEU A 62 -2.87 -13.16 0.78
N VAL A 63 -3.59 -12.37 -0.02
CA VAL A 63 -3.50 -12.37 -1.50
C VAL A 63 -2.08 -12.05 -2.02
N PHE A 64 -1.24 -11.41 -1.20
CA PHE A 64 0.13 -11.07 -1.58
C PHE A 64 1.16 -12.14 -1.18
N HIS A 65 0.70 -13.30 -0.72
CA HIS A 65 1.57 -14.41 -0.37
C HIS A 65 1.66 -15.41 -1.51
N ASP A 66 2.86 -15.91 -1.72
CA ASP A 66 3.08 -17.08 -2.56
C ASP A 66 2.48 -18.33 -1.89
N GLN A 67 1.76 -19.16 -2.65
CA GLN A 67 1.01 -20.29 -2.07
C GLN A 67 1.93 -21.41 -1.57
N GLU A 68 3.04 -21.69 -2.24
CA GLU A 68 3.96 -22.78 -1.89
C GLU A 68 4.90 -22.37 -0.75
N THR A 69 5.58 -21.24 -0.92
CA THR A 69 6.60 -20.76 0.03
C THR A 69 6.00 -20.01 1.21
N LYS A 70 4.71 -19.65 1.14
CA LYS A 70 3.97 -18.83 2.12
C LYS A 70 4.65 -17.48 2.44
N ARG A 71 5.59 -17.05 1.58
CA ARG A 71 6.34 -15.80 1.72
C ARG A 71 5.51 -14.63 1.20
N CYS A 72 5.59 -13.51 1.91
CA CYS A 72 4.98 -12.28 1.45
C CYS A 72 5.82 -11.65 0.32
N LEU A 73 5.16 -11.30 -0.77
CA LEU A 73 5.79 -10.64 -1.92
C LEU A 73 5.76 -9.10 -1.80
N THR A 74 5.13 -8.56 -0.75
CA THR A 74 5.04 -7.11 -0.51
C THR A 74 6.31 -6.53 0.11
N GLN A 75 6.42 -5.19 0.01
CA GLN A 75 7.41 -4.42 0.76
C GLN A 75 6.78 -3.78 1.98
N VAL A 76 7.53 -3.73 3.09
CA VAL A 76 7.18 -3.01 4.31
C VAL A 76 8.05 -1.78 4.45
N VAL A 77 7.45 -0.74 5.02
CA VAL A 77 8.16 0.49 5.42
C VAL A 77 8.76 0.24 6.79
N ILE A 78 10.09 0.14 6.86
CA ILE A 78 10.78 0.10 8.16
C ILE A 78 11.00 1.56 8.58
N PRO A 79 10.40 1.99 9.72
CA PRO A 79 10.64 3.32 10.24
C PRO A 79 12.13 3.50 10.56
N GLY A 80 12.59 4.75 10.55
CA GLY A 80 13.99 5.09 10.80
C GLY A 80 14.55 4.48 12.09
N ARG A 81 15.87 4.49 12.20
CA ARG A 81 16.63 3.79 13.26
C ARG A 81 16.34 4.34 14.67
N TRP A 82 15.70 5.51 14.75
CA TRP A 82 15.37 6.23 15.97
C TRP A 82 13.98 6.90 15.88
N THR A 83 13.32 7.05 17.03
CA THR A 83 12.02 7.72 17.13
C THR A 83 12.12 9.17 16.65
N GLY A 84 11.24 9.56 15.72
CA GLY A 84 11.22 10.93 15.14
C GLY A 84 12.04 11.13 13.87
N GLN A 85 12.76 10.13 13.36
CA GLN A 85 13.43 10.21 12.06
C GLN A 85 12.44 9.94 10.91
N SER A 86 12.34 10.85 9.95
CA SER A 86 11.43 10.74 8.79
C SER A 86 11.93 9.79 7.70
N ASP A 87 13.19 9.40 7.76
CA ASP A 87 13.79 8.50 6.78
C ASP A 87 13.28 7.08 7.01
N SER A 88 12.47 6.61 6.08
CA SER A 88 12.01 5.22 6.02
C SER A 88 12.71 4.47 4.91
N THR A 89 12.98 3.19 5.13
CA THR A 89 13.50 2.31 4.08
C THR A 89 12.48 1.24 3.73
N TYR A 90 12.32 0.97 2.43
CA TYR A 90 11.54 -0.14 1.95
C TYR A 90 12.38 -1.40 1.98
N ARG A 91 11.83 -2.46 2.58
CA ARG A 91 12.41 -3.81 2.58
C ARG A 91 11.32 -4.81 2.25
N GLN A 92 11.68 -5.97 1.69
CA GLN A 92 10.75 -7.07 1.52
C GLN A 92 10.20 -7.51 2.89
N CYS A 93 8.89 -7.75 3.01
CA CYS A 93 8.29 -8.26 4.24
C CYS A 93 8.91 -9.62 4.58
N MET A 94 9.46 -9.72 5.78
CA MET A 94 10.07 -10.95 6.30
C MET A 94 9.09 -11.76 7.18
N CYS A 95 7.78 -11.60 7.00
CA CYS A 95 6.84 -12.43 7.75
C CYS A 95 6.99 -13.89 7.34
N GLN A 96 6.82 -14.79 8.31
CA GLN A 96 6.82 -16.23 8.09
C GLN A 96 5.41 -16.79 7.83
N GLY A 97 4.45 -15.91 7.51
CA GLY A 97 3.09 -16.33 7.14
C GLY A 97 2.00 -15.69 7.98
N TYR A 98 0.81 -16.25 7.81
CA TYR A 98 -0.43 -15.84 8.46
C TYR A 98 -0.43 -16.19 9.95
N ARG A 99 -0.89 -15.24 10.79
CA ARG A 99 -1.15 -15.48 12.21
C ARG A 99 -2.60 -15.12 12.51
N GLY A 100 -3.47 -16.11 12.45
CA GLY A 100 -4.88 -15.98 12.77
C GLY A 100 -5.58 -17.35 12.78
N PRO A 101 -6.90 -17.39 13.01
CA PRO A 101 -7.66 -18.64 12.93
C PRO A 101 -7.51 -19.29 11.55
N THR A 102 -7.46 -20.62 11.48
CA THR A 102 -7.30 -21.39 10.24
C THR A 102 -8.08 -20.76 9.09
N PRO A 103 -7.43 -20.44 7.94
CA PRO A 103 -8.11 -19.81 6.83
C PRO A 103 -9.33 -20.64 6.43
N VAL A 104 -10.47 -19.98 6.27
CA VAL A 104 -11.75 -20.63 5.94
C VAL A 104 -11.60 -21.44 4.66
N ASP A 105 -10.84 -20.93 3.71
CA ASP A 105 -10.57 -21.52 2.40
C ASP A 105 -9.86 -22.89 2.53
N GLU A 106 -8.84 -22.98 3.40
CA GLU A 106 -8.08 -24.21 3.66
C GLU A 106 -8.89 -25.26 4.43
N PHE A 107 -9.95 -24.87 5.16
CA PHE A 107 -10.80 -25.80 5.92
C PHE A 107 -12.10 -26.19 5.20
N TYR A 108 -12.74 -25.24 4.51
CA TYR A 108 -14.07 -25.43 3.92
C TYR A 108 -14.04 -25.62 2.40
N ALA A 109 -12.98 -25.19 1.71
CA ALA A 109 -12.96 -25.12 0.26
C ALA A 109 -11.59 -25.52 -0.36
N PRO A 110 -10.98 -26.65 0.05
CA PRO A 110 -9.66 -27.06 -0.43
C PRO A 110 -9.60 -27.26 -1.95
N ASP A 111 -10.69 -27.73 -2.57
CA ASP A 111 -10.79 -28.01 -4.00
C ASP A 111 -10.50 -26.77 -4.89
N TYR A 112 -10.72 -25.56 -4.37
CA TYR A 112 -10.43 -24.32 -5.10
C TYR A 112 -8.94 -23.95 -5.07
N LEU A 113 -8.16 -24.49 -4.14
CA LEU A 113 -6.71 -24.25 -4.05
C LEU A 113 -5.94 -25.11 -5.07
N ASP A 114 -6.48 -26.29 -5.37
CA ASP A 114 -5.85 -27.29 -6.23
C ASP A 114 -6.20 -27.09 -7.71
N GLY A 115 -7.06 -26.10 -8.01
CA GLY A 115 -7.55 -25.81 -9.36
C GLY A 115 -8.60 -26.82 -9.87
N SER A 116 -9.14 -27.67 -9.00
CA SER A 116 -10.19 -28.66 -9.28
C SER A 116 -11.61 -28.13 -8.97
N GLY A 117 -11.75 -26.80 -8.86
CA GLY A 117 -13.03 -26.12 -8.68
C GLY A 117 -14.05 -26.47 -9.78
N PRO A 118 -15.35 -26.24 -9.52
CA PRO A 118 -16.46 -26.73 -10.35
C PRO A 118 -16.44 -26.25 -11.80
#